data_AF-A0A497EWL2-F1
#
_entry.id   AF-A0A497EWL2-F1
#
_cell.length_a   1.000
_cell.length_b   1.000
_cell.length_c   1.000
_cell.angle_alpha   90.00
_cell.angle_beta   90.00
_cell.angle_gamma   90.00
#
_symmetry.space_group_name_H-M   'P 1'
#
loop_
_entity.id
_entity.type
_entity.pdbx_description
1 polymer ?
#
loop_
_entity_poly.entity_id
_entity_poly.type
_entity_poly.pdbx_seq_one_letter_code
_entity_poly.pdbx_strand_id
1 'polypeptide(L)' 'KEDIKIKATDKKLIVEAHVQDRKYYKKIILPSKVKPETAKATFRNGVLEVCFEKKTRKLWKKLRR' A
#
# COMPACT_ATOMS: atom_id res chain seq x y z
N LYS A 1 13.20 -18.41 3.01
CA LYS A 1 13.15 -16.93 3.07
C LYS A 1 12.06 -16.49 2.11
N GLU A 2 11.06 -15.76 2.61
CA GLU A 2 10.08 -15.09 1.75
C GLU A 2 10.59 -13.66 1.56
N ASP A 3 10.81 -13.26 0.31
CA ASP A 3 11.28 -11.91 -0.01
C ASP A 3 10.12 -11.14 -0.65
N ILE A 4 9.53 -10.22 0.13
CA ILE A 4 8.45 -9.33 -0.33
C ILE A 4 9.03 -7.93 -0.53
N LYS A 5 8.94 -7.41 -1.76
CA LYS A 5 9.28 -6.03 -2.11
C LYS A 5 8.01 -5.25 -2.42
N ILE A 6 7.88 -4.09 -1.77
CA ILE A 6 6.73 -3.20 -1.93
C ILE A 6 7.24 -1.87 -2.47
N LYS A 7 6.66 -1.39 -3.57
CA LYS A 7 6.95 -0.08 -4.14
C LYS A 7 5.65 0.70 -4.25
N ALA A 8 5.63 1.93 -3.78
CA ALA A 8 4.46 2.78 -3.83
C ALA A 8 4.79 4.12 -4.49
N THR A 9 3.83 4.63 -5.26
CA THR A 9 3.78 6.01 -5.77
C THR A 9 2.51 6.66 -5.23
N ASP A 10 2.26 7.93 -5.55
CA ASP A 10 1.06 8.61 -5.05
C ASP A 10 -0.24 7.94 -5.51
N LYS A 11 -0.26 7.15 -6.59
CA LYS A 11 -1.48 6.56 -7.16
C LYS A 11 -1.39 5.06 -7.48
N LYS A 12 -0.25 4.40 -7.20
CA LYS A 12 -0.04 2.97 -7.52
C LYS A 12 0.76 2.27 -6.43
N LEU A 13 0.41 1.01 -6.18
CA LEU A 13 1.15 0.06 -5.36
C LEU A 13 1.62 -1.10 -6.24
N ILE A 14 2.88 -1.48 -6.10
CA ILE A 14 3.47 -2.65 -6.75
C ILE A 14 3.95 -3.59 -5.64
N VAL A 15 3.52 -4.84 -5.72
CA VAL A 15 3.92 -5.92 -4.81
C VAL A 15 4.64 -6.98 -5.63
N GLU A 16 5.88 -7.25 -5.25
CA GLU A 16 6.74 -8.30 -5.80
C GLU A 16 7.05 -9.28 -4.67
N ALA A 17 6.81 -10.58 -4.86
CA ALA A 17 7.12 -11.58 -3.85
C ALA A 17 7.80 -12.80 -4.46
N HIS A 18 8.81 -13.33 -3.77
CA HIS A 18 9.52 -14.55 -4.12
C HIS A 18 9.33 -15.57 -2.99
N VAL A 19 8.70 -16.70 -3.31
CA VAL A 19 8.46 -17.80 -2.36
C VAL A 19 8.85 -19.10 -3.05
N GLN A 20 9.95 -19.71 -2.59
CA GLN A 20 10.52 -20.92 -3.20
C GLN A 20 10.69 -20.72 -4.72
N ASP A 21 10.00 -21.52 -5.54
CA ASP A 21 10.04 -21.45 -7.01
C ASP A 21 9.00 -20.48 -7.61
N ARG A 22 8.16 -19.84 -6.80
CA ARG A 22 7.08 -18.97 -7.27
C ARG A 22 7.45 -17.49 -7.15
N LYS A 23 7.15 -16.74 -8.22
CA LYS A 23 7.29 -15.29 -8.28
C LYS A 23 5.92 -14.66 -8.50
N TYR A 24 5.55 -13.71 -7.65
CA TYR A 24 4.31 -12.97 -7.76
C TYR A 24 4.61 -11.51 -8.06
N TYR A 25 3.87 -10.95 -9.02
CA TYR A 25 3.90 -9.52 -9.36
C TYR A 25 2.47 -9.01 -9.44
N LYS A 26 2.15 -7.97 -8.67
CA LYS A 26 0.86 -7.29 -8.79
C LYS A 26 1.05 -5.77 -8.78
N LYS A 27 0.43 -5.13 -9.76
CA LYS A 27 0.28 -3.67 -9.82
C LYS A 27 -1.18 -3.31 -9.52
N ILE A 28 -1.36 -2.44 -8.53
CA ILE A 28 -2.65 -2.00 -8.03
C ILE A 28 -2.74 -0.50 -8.24
N ILE A 29 -3.80 -0.03 -8.91
CA ILE A 29 -4.11 1.40 -9.00
C ILE A 29 -4.88 1.77 -7.73
N LEU A 30 -4.36 2.75 -7.00
CA LEU A 30 -4.99 3.21 -5.78
C LEU A 30 -6.20 4.10 -6.11
N PRO A 31 -7.30 3.98 -5.35
CA PRO A 31 -8.52 4.74 -5.62
C PRO A 31 -8.38 6.25 -5.35
N SER A 32 -7.30 6.68 -4.69
CA SER A 32 -7.03 8.07 -4.37
C SER A 32 -5.53 8.31 -4.27
N LYS A 33 -5.12 9.58 -4.39
CA LYS A 33 -3.75 9.99 -4.11
C LYS A 33 -3.38 9.75 -2.63
N VAL A 34 -2.22 9.17 -2.39
CA VAL A 34 -1.64 8.89 -1.07
C VAL A 34 -0.27 9.53 -0.91
N LYS A 35 0.23 9.55 0.33
CA LYS A 35 1.61 9.89 0.69
C LYS A 35 2.42 8.59 0.80
N PRO A 36 3.26 8.25 -0.18
CA PRO A 36 4.04 7.00 -0.14
C PRO A 36 5.00 6.96 1.05
N GLU A 37 5.51 8.12 1.49
CA GLU A 37 6.44 8.25 2.59
C GLU A 37 5.86 7.88 3.96
N THR A 38 4.53 7.85 4.11
CA THR A 38 3.85 7.45 5.36
C THR A 38 3.41 5.98 5.38
N ALA A 39 3.83 5.20 4.38
CA ALA A 39 3.42 3.81 4.25
C ALA A 39 3.86 2.96 5.44
N LYS A 40 2.94 2.14 5.95
CA LYS A 40 3.22 1.09 6.93
C LYS A 40 2.80 -0.25 6.34
N ALA A 41 3.65 -1.26 6.49
CA ALA A 41 3.38 -2.61 6.01
C ALA A 41 3.55 -3.62 7.16
N THR A 42 2.60 -4.53 7.28
CA THR A 42 2.63 -5.64 8.24
C THR A 42 2.32 -6.94 7.52
N PHE A 43 3.02 -8.01 7.90
CA PHE A 43 2.77 -9.35 7.38
C PHE A 43 2.46 -10.27 8.56
N ARG A 44 1.24 -10.81 8.59
CA ARG A 44 0.79 -11.69 9.67
C ARG A 44 -0.03 -12.83 9.08
N ASN A 45 0.35 -14.07 9.41
CA ASN A 45 -0.36 -15.29 9.01
C ASN A 45 -0.64 -15.36 7.49
N GLY A 46 0.34 -14.99 6.65
CA GLY A 46 0.20 -15.03 5.19
C GLY A 46 -0.53 -13.83 4.57
N VAL A 47 -0.97 -12.86 5.37
CA VAL A 47 -1.67 -11.66 4.89
C VAL A 47 -0.75 -10.45 4.96
N LEU A 48 -0.56 -9.80 3.81
CA LEU A 48 0.13 -8.51 3.71
C LEU A 48 -0.90 -7.37 3.83
N GLU A 49 -0.76 -6.54 4.86
CA GLU A 49 -1.51 -5.31 5.02
C GLU A 49 -0.60 -4.11 4.73
N VAL A 50 -1.06 -3.17 3.90
CA VAL A 50 -0.34 -1.94 3.57
C VAL A 50 -1.26 -0.74 3.78
N CYS A 51 -0.89 0.10 4.74
CA CYS A 51 -1.63 1.31 5.10
C CYS A 51 -0.92 2.56 4.60
N PHE A 52 -1.70 3.50 4.04
CA PHE A 52 -1.21 4.79 3.55
C PHE A 52 -2.08 5.95 4.06
N GLU A 53 -1.47 7.09 4.34
CA GLU A 53 -2.24 8.33 4.50
C GLU A 53 -2.67 8.88 3.14
N LYS A 54 -3.93 9.29 3.03
CA LYS A 54 -4.43 9.99 1.83
C LYS A 54 -3.81 11.38 1.75
N LYS A 55 -3.43 11.82 0.54
CA LYS A 55 -2.92 13.19 0.32
C LYS A 55 -3.98 14.27 0.59
N THR A 56 -5.25 13.98 0.34
CA THR A 56 -6.35 14.92 0.60
C THR A 56 -7.00 14.66 1.96
N ARG A 57 -6.98 15.67 2.83
CA ARG A 57 -7.78 15.69 4.06
C ARG A 57 -9.19 16.09 3.67
N LYS A 58 -9.98 15.07 3.38
CA LYS A 58 -11.38 15.13 2.95
C LYS A 58 -12.14 16.09 3.92
N LEU A 59 -12.51 17.27 3.43
CA LEU A 59 -12.88 18.50 4.17
C LEU A 59 -14.17 18.43 5.00
N TRP A 60 -14.93 17.34 4.92
CA TRP A 60 -16.21 17.13 5.63
C TRP A 60 -16.07 17.16 7.16
N LYS A 61 -14.86 16.99 7.71
CA LYS A 61 -14.60 17.22 9.14
C LYS A 61 -14.70 18.70 9.55
N LYS A 62 -14.72 19.65 8.60
CA LYS A 62 -14.88 21.09 8.87
C LYS A 62 -16.33 21.58 8.78
N LEU A 63 -17.23 20.82 8.14
CA LEU A 63 -18.61 21.25 7.87
C LEU A 63 -19.63 20.89 8.97
N ARG A 64 -19.17 20.33 10.10
CA ARG A 64 -20.00 19.98 11.28
C ARG A 64 -19.75 20.91 12.48
N ARG A 65 -19.22 22.11 12.26
CA ARG A 65 -19.14 23.17 13.26
C ARG A 65 -19.96 24.35 12.82
#